data_AF-A0A1V5NQ36-F1
#
_entry.id   AF-A0A1V5NQ36-F1
#
_cell.length_a   1.000
_cell.length_b   1.000
_cell.length_c   1.000
_cell.angle_alpha   90.00
_cell.angle_beta   90.00
_cell.angle_gamma   90.00
#
_symmetry.space_group_name_H-M   'P 1'
#
loop_
_entity.id
_entity.type
_entity.pdbx_description
1 polymer ?
#
loop_
_entity_poly.entity_id
_entity_poly.type
_entity_poly.pdbx_seq_one_letter_code
_entity_poly.pdbx_strand_id
1 'polypeptide(L)'
;MKIEHIHPITVNLKYSPLNEAENYVSTWPGNFEKMAIANIEFLRANHKDYEIAEAIRLGKEIFVRRGQITFPFETMIEHVIGKEESKNYRVLVKLERKEESQAVVERVARFFLLLYLHEIFLLMNLSLPGSLSLISLNIEDMDSIEVPNLSSYEFSRSLIQGSIFPITFIDLEAVQKWYKSIDTSPSNLPSKSAGKALNVLIRLSYSDYSHFRPELSLLVTYAVEALFGGGIPISLLKKRVIQHFNAKVEKPIKNVLDEIYKWRNKLVHGELLLPHPLMSDFDDHFSSNIQVPYFEVVNNGFQLIVSTIQSLIMNNSDSLMFSETRFFNRIEKRES
;
A
#
# COMPACT_ATOMS: atom_id res chain seq x y z
N MET A 1 21.92 23.50 -28.49
CA MET A 1 21.57 22.23 -29.16
C MET A 1 20.86 21.37 -28.12
N LYS A 2 19.55 21.08 -28.29
CA LYS A 2 18.85 20.10 -27.45
C LYS A 2 19.23 18.72 -28.01
N ILE A 3 19.98 17.94 -27.25
CA ILE A 3 20.25 16.54 -27.61
C ILE A 3 19.20 15.71 -26.85
N GLU A 4 18.29 15.09 -27.59
CA GLU A 4 17.33 14.15 -27.01
C GLU A 4 17.98 12.77 -26.91
N HIS A 5 18.21 12.30 -25.68
CA HIS A 5 18.59 10.92 -25.43
C HIS A 5 17.36 10.16 -24.96
N ILE A 6 16.92 9.18 -25.76
CA ILE A 6 15.86 8.25 -25.39
C ILE A 6 16.55 7.01 -24.82
N HIS A 7 16.34 6.75 -23.53
CA HIS A 7 16.77 5.50 -22.91
C HIS A 7 15.57 4.56 -22.84
N PRO A 8 15.52 3.53 -23.70
CA PRO A 8 14.49 2.52 -23.58
C PRO A 8 14.80 1.65 -22.36
N ILE A 9 13.82 1.53 -21.45
CA ILE A 9 13.88 0.52 -20.38
C ILE A 9 12.77 -0.48 -20.68
N THR A 10 13.11 -1.76 -20.76
CA THR A 10 12.12 -2.84 -20.92
C THR A 10 11.74 -3.35 -19.53
N VAL A 11 10.44 -3.40 -19.24
CA VAL A 11 9.90 -3.81 -17.94
C VAL A 11 8.95 -4.99 -18.14
N ASN A 12 9.37 -6.18 -17.74
CA ASN A 12 8.56 -7.37 -17.92
C ASN A 12 7.55 -7.51 -16.77
N LEU A 13 6.39 -6.86 -16.89
CA LEU A 13 5.34 -6.94 -15.86
C LEU A 13 4.60 -8.27 -15.94
N LYS A 14 4.77 -9.10 -14.91
CA LYS A 14 3.94 -10.29 -14.77
C LYS A 14 2.59 -9.90 -14.17
N TYR A 15 1.61 -9.60 -15.04
CA TYR A 15 0.22 -9.41 -14.61
C TYR A 15 -0.41 -10.79 -14.34
N SER A 16 -0.56 -11.14 -13.07
CA SER A 16 -1.43 -12.23 -12.67
C SER A 16 -2.55 -11.65 -11.81
N PRO A 17 -3.76 -11.42 -12.36
CA PRO A 17 -4.83 -10.87 -11.56
C PRO A 17 -5.29 -11.86 -10.47
N LEU A 18 -4.89 -13.14 -10.54
CA LEU A 18 -5.62 -14.21 -9.87
C LEU A 18 -4.81 -15.44 -9.42
N ASN A 19 -3.57 -15.68 -9.89
CA ASN A 19 -2.89 -16.94 -9.53
C ASN A 19 -2.50 -16.99 -8.04
N GLU A 20 -2.21 -15.85 -7.40
CA GLU A 20 -1.90 -15.84 -5.96
C GLU A 20 -3.15 -16.13 -5.12
N ALA A 21 -4.28 -15.47 -5.42
CA ALA A 21 -5.53 -15.73 -4.73
C ALA A 21 -6.00 -17.18 -4.95
N GLU A 22 -5.95 -17.69 -6.19
CA GLU A 22 -6.38 -19.07 -6.53
C GLU A 22 -5.51 -20.14 -5.84
N ASN A 23 -4.19 -19.93 -5.71
CA ASN A 23 -3.30 -20.86 -5.02
C ASN A 23 -3.62 -20.95 -3.51
N TYR A 24 -3.97 -19.85 -2.85
CA TYR A 24 -4.30 -19.83 -1.43
C TYR A 24 -5.77 -20.18 -1.13
N VAL A 25 -6.70 -19.90 -2.06
CA VAL A 25 -8.14 -20.22 -1.89
C VAL A 25 -8.38 -21.72 -1.68
N SER A 26 -7.55 -22.57 -2.28
CA SER A 26 -7.60 -24.04 -2.07
C SER A 26 -7.32 -24.48 -0.62
N THR A 27 -6.76 -23.60 0.21
CA THR A 27 -6.44 -23.87 1.62
C THR A 27 -7.49 -23.34 2.60
N TRP A 28 -8.57 -22.71 2.10
CA TRP A 28 -9.53 -21.98 2.92
C TRP A 28 -10.79 -22.83 3.23
N PRO A 29 -11.39 -22.73 4.43
CA PRO A 29 -12.62 -23.47 4.74
C PRO A 29 -13.80 -23.04 3.84
N GLY A 30 -14.54 -24.03 3.32
CA GLY A 30 -15.35 -23.97 2.08
C GLY A 30 -16.48 -22.93 1.91
N ASN A 31 -16.77 -22.07 2.90
CA ASN A 31 -17.64 -20.90 2.68
C ASN A 31 -16.87 -19.69 2.12
N PHE A 32 -15.57 -19.59 2.40
CA PHE A 32 -14.70 -18.53 1.88
C PHE A 32 -14.25 -18.80 0.44
N GLU A 33 -14.09 -20.07 0.08
CA GLU A 33 -13.73 -20.52 -1.27
C GLU A 33 -14.79 -20.10 -2.31
N LYS A 34 -16.08 -20.34 -2.03
CA LYS A 34 -17.18 -19.98 -2.94
C LYS A 34 -17.33 -18.47 -3.14
N MET A 35 -17.07 -17.69 -2.09
CA MET A 35 -17.14 -16.23 -2.13
C MET A 35 -15.93 -15.63 -2.84
N ALA A 36 -14.74 -16.19 -2.64
CA ALA A 36 -13.55 -15.85 -3.41
C ALA A 36 -13.74 -16.17 -4.90
N ILE A 37 -14.24 -17.36 -5.25
CA ILE A 37 -14.54 -17.75 -6.64
C ILE A 37 -15.55 -16.79 -7.28
N ALA A 38 -16.66 -16.46 -6.60
CA ALA A 38 -17.66 -15.52 -7.13
C ALA A 38 -17.10 -14.10 -7.35
N ASN A 39 -16.23 -13.62 -6.47
CA ASN A 39 -15.57 -12.31 -6.62
C ASN A 39 -14.52 -12.35 -7.74
N ILE A 40 -13.78 -13.44 -7.87
CA ILE A 40 -12.83 -13.68 -8.97
C ILE A 40 -13.56 -13.71 -10.32
N GLU A 41 -14.71 -14.38 -10.39
CA GLU A 41 -15.57 -14.41 -11.58
C GLU A 41 -16.16 -13.04 -11.89
N PHE A 42 -16.57 -12.26 -10.87
CA PHE A 42 -17.01 -10.87 -11.03
C PHE A 42 -15.90 -9.96 -11.58
N LEU A 43 -14.67 -10.08 -11.08
CA LEU A 43 -13.50 -9.35 -11.59
C LEU A 43 -13.15 -9.77 -13.03
N ARG A 44 -13.21 -11.08 -13.33
CA ARG A 44 -13.00 -11.63 -14.67
C ARG A 44 -14.04 -11.17 -15.68
N ALA A 45 -15.30 -11.00 -15.25
CA ALA A 45 -16.42 -10.65 -16.12
C ALA A 45 -16.47 -9.17 -16.49
N ASN A 46 -15.93 -8.29 -15.64
CA ASN A 46 -16.14 -6.85 -15.78
C ASN A 46 -14.93 -6.06 -16.31
N HIS A 47 -13.68 -6.57 -16.29
CA HIS A 47 -12.52 -5.66 -16.43
C HIS A 47 -11.24 -6.14 -17.16
N LYS A 48 -11.22 -7.30 -17.84
CA LYS A 48 -9.98 -7.96 -18.30
C LYS A 48 -9.04 -7.17 -19.26
N ASP A 49 -9.54 -6.26 -20.08
CA ASP A 49 -8.72 -5.56 -21.10
C ASP A 49 -8.62 -4.04 -20.91
N TYR A 50 -9.49 -3.46 -20.08
CA TYR A 50 -9.54 -2.00 -19.88
C TYR A 50 -8.49 -1.52 -18.86
N GLU A 51 -8.17 -2.33 -17.85
CA GLU A 51 -7.43 -1.87 -16.67
C GLU A 51 -5.94 -1.70 -16.87
N ILE A 52 -5.28 -2.57 -17.64
CA ILE A 52 -3.83 -2.45 -17.84
C ILE A 52 -3.50 -1.35 -18.85
N ALA A 53 -4.27 -1.25 -19.94
CA ALA A 53 -4.10 -0.18 -20.92
C ALA A 53 -4.36 1.20 -20.31
N GLU A 54 -5.36 1.29 -19.42
CA GLU A 54 -5.67 2.50 -18.68
C GLU A 54 -4.59 2.77 -17.62
N ALA A 55 -4.18 1.81 -16.79
CA ALA A 55 -3.08 2.00 -15.83
C ALA A 55 -1.78 2.46 -16.52
N ILE A 56 -1.52 1.95 -17.72
CA ILE A 56 -0.42 2.36 -18.60
C ILE A 56 -0.62 3.79 -19.15
N ARG A 57 -1.82 4.15 -19.61
CA ARG A 57 -2.17 5.52 -20.03
C ARG A 57 -1.98 6.51 -18.88
N LEU A 58 -2.36 6.11 -17.68
CA LEU A 58 -2.39 6.91 -16.46
C LEU A 58 -0.99 7.22 -15.90
N GLY A 59 -0.04 6.29 -16.06
CA GLY A 59 1.37 6.56 -15.80
C GLY A 59 1.94 7.69 -16.65
N LYS A 60 1.45 7.85 -17.89
CA LYS A 60 1.89 8.96 -18.76
C LYS A 60 1.44 10.31 -18.23
N GLU A 61 0.22 10.41 -17.68
CA GLU A 61 -0.36 11.70 -17.26
C GLU A 61 0.16 12.23 -15.92
N ILE A 62 0.54 11.35 -14.97
CA ILE A 62 1.05 11.75 -13.65
C ILE A 62 2.43 12.42 -13.75
N PHE A 63 3.26 11.97 -14.70
CA PHE A 63 4.65 12.44 -14.86
C PHE A 63 4.78 13.83 -15.50
N VAL A 64 3.85 14.23 -16.36
CA VAL A 64 3.95 15.47 -17.16
C VAL A 64 3.79 16.76 -16.33
N ARG A 65 3.27 16.71 -15.10
CA ARG A 65 2.91 17.92 -14.33
C ARG A 65 3.74 18.22 -13.07
N ARG A 66 4.78 17.44 -12.73
CA ARG A 66 5.59 17.63 -11.49
C ARG A 66 6.63 18.78 -11.51
N GLY A 67 6.48 19.74 -12.41
CA GLY A 67 6.65 21.17 -12.11
C GLY A 67 8.02 21.78 -11.74
N GLN A 68 9.11 21.04 -11.51
CA GLN A 68 10.44 21.65 -11.28
C GLN A 68 11.61 21.04 -12.05
N ILE A 69 11.34 20.10 -12.97
CA ILE A 69 12.23 19.82 -14.09
C ILE A 69 11.33 19.60 -15.30
N THR A 70 11.40 20.47 -16.31
CA THR A 70 10.73 20.25 -17.61
C THR A 70 11.46 19.13 -18.33
N PHE A 71 11.09 17.89 -18.04
CA PHE A 71 11.39 16.73 -18.85
C PHE A 71 10.07 16.27 -19.50
N PRO A 72 9.89 16.38 -20.82
CA PRO A 72 8.81 15.71 -21.52
C PRO A 72 9.11 14.20 -21.49
N PHE A 73 8.52 13.52 -20.53
CA PHE A 73 8.43 12.07 -20.54
C PHE A 73 7.39 11.68 -21.58
N GLU A 74 7.82 10.96 -22.62
CA GLU A 74 6.93 10.30 -23.56
C GLU A 74 7.07 8.80 -23.33
N THR A 75 6.25 8.25 -22.43
CA THR A 75 6.19 6.82 -22.22
C THR A 75 5.49 6.21 -23.44
N MET A 76 6.21 5.62 -24.39
CA MET A 76 5.58 4.67 -25.32
C MET A 76 5.72 3.27 -24.73
N ILE A 77 4.59 2.58 -24.63
CA ILE A 77 4.57 1.18 -24.22
C ILE A 77 4.18 0.38 -25.44
N GLU A 78 5.16 -0.32 -26.00
CA GLU A 78 4.95 -1.26 -27.10
C GLU A 78 4.47 -2.59 -26.51
N HIS A 79 3.29 -3.03 -26.93
CA HIS A 79 2.75 -4.34 -26.59
C HIS A 79 3.55 -5.41 -27.33
N VAL A 80 4.33 -6.24 -26.62
CA VAL A 80 4.91 -7.45 -27.22
C VAL A 80 4.02 -8.63 -26.81
N ILE A 81 3.28 -9.18 -27.77
CA ILE A 81 2.38 -10.31 -27.55
C ILE A 81 3.24 -11.55 -27.27
N GLY A 82 3.40 -11.89 -25.98
CA GLY A 82 3.88 -13.18 -25.51
C GLY A 82 2.71 -14.14 -25.27
N LYS A 83 2.98 -15.45 -25.29
CA LYS A 83 2.01 -16.49 -24.90
C LYS A 83 1.51 -16.27 -23.46
N GLU A 84 0.27 -16.69 -23.21
CA GLU A 84 -0.49 -16.50 -21.98
C GLU A 84 0.35 -16.67 -20.69
N GLU A 85 0.17 -15.75 -19.74
CA GLU A 85 0.77 -15.61 -18.39
C GLU A 85 1.88 -14.56 -18.14
N SER A 86 2.47 -13.93 -19.17
CA SER A 86 3.27 -12.72 -18.96
C SER A 86 3.18 -11.76 -20.15
N LYS A 87 2.72 -10.53 -19.88
CA LYS A 87 2.70 -9.45 -20.87
C LYS A 87 3.95 -8.59 -20.67
N ASN A 88 4.79 -8.48 -21.69
CA ASN A 88 5.98 -7.62 -21.62
C ASN A 88 5.60 -6.19 -21.98
N TYR A 89 6.02 -5.22 -21.17
CA TYR A 89 5.76 -3.81 -21.40
C TYR A 89 7.07 -3.04 -21.51
N ARG A 90 7.20 -2.23 -22.54
CA ARG A 90 8.34 -1.32 -22.65
C ARG A 90 8.00 0.00 -21.95
N VAL A 91 8.86 0.50 -21.06
CA VAL A 91 8.67 1.81 -20.43
C VAL A 91 9.78 2.73 -20.93
N LEU A 92 9.45 3.62 -21.88
CA LEU A 92 10.41 4.62 -22.35
C LEU A 92 10.51 5.77 -21.35
N VAL A 93 11.71 6.02 -20.85
CA VAL A 93 12.01 7.18 -19.99
C VAL A 93 12.79 8.20 -20.81
N LYS A 94 12.11 9.29 -21.19
CA LYS A 94 12.72 10.39 -21.94
C LYS A 94 13.23 11.46 -20.97
N LEU A 95 14.53 11.78 -21.07
CA LEU A 95 15.20 12.78 -20.23
C LEU A 95 15.80 13.89 -21.13
N GLU A 96 15.15 15.06 -21.18
CA GLU A 96 15.68 16.30 -21.80
C GLU A 96 16.80 16.97 -20.99
N ARG A 97 18.06 16.89 -21.44
CA ARG A 97 19.20 17.43 -20.66
C ARG A 97 19.94 18.61 -21.30
N LYS A 98 20.66 19.33 -20.41
CA LYS A 98 21.95 20.02 -20.67
C LYS A 98 23.06 19.20 -19.99
N GLU A 99 24.05 18.75 -20.77
CA GLU A 99 25.35 18.16 -20.40
C GLU A 99 25.49 17.57 -18.97
N GLU A 100 25.14 16.29 -18.78
CA GLU A 100 25.45 15.50 -17.57
C GLU A 100 25.93 14.09 -17.98
N SER A 101 26.69 13.40 -17.14
CA SER A 101 27.23 12.06 -17.45
C SER A 101 26.14 10.98 -17.54
N GLN A 102 26.36 9.97 -18.40
CA GLN A 102 25.44 8.86 -18.64
C GLN A 102 25.04 8.11 -17.36
N ALA A 103 25.98 7.86 -16.45
CA ALA A 103 25.71 7.19 -15.19
C ALA A 103 24.70 7.96 -14.30
N VAL A 104 24.71 9.30 -14.36
CA VAL A 104 23.73 10.12 -13.65
C VAL A 104 22.36 10.03 -14.33
N VAL A 105 22.31 10.01 -15.68
CA VAL A 105 21.07 9.79 -16.46
C VAL A 105 20.40 8.51 -15.99
N GLU A 106 21.15 7.41 -16.01
CA GLU A 106 20.66 6.08 -15.69
C GLU A 106 20.13 6.05 -14.25
N ARG A 107 20.90 6.53 -13.27
CA ARG A 107 20.47 6.57 -11.87
C ARG A 107 19.17 7.37 -11.67
N VAL A 108 19.01 8.49 -12.37
CA VAL A 108 17.80 9.32 -12.30
C VAL A 108 16.62 8.60 -12.95
N ALA A 109 16.80 8.05 -14.15
CA ALA A 109 15.77 7.26 -14.84
C ALA A 109 15.30 6.08 -13.98
N ARG A 110 16.25 5.38 -13.36
CA ARG A 110 16.02 4.27 -12.42
C ARG A 110 15.16 4.69 -11.24
N PHE A 111 15.53 5.77 -10.56
CA PHE A 111 14.76 6.29 -9.43
C PHE A 111 13.31 6.60 -9.81
N PHE A 112 13.10 7.29 -10.94
CA PHE A 112 11.75 7.63 -11.39
C PHE A 112 10.94 6.42 -11.85
N LEU A 113 11.58 5.41 -12.44
CA LEU A 113 10.91 4.16 -12.78
C LEU A 113 10.43 3.42 -11.52
N LEU A 114 11.28 3.31 -10.49
CA LEU A 114 10.89 2.68 -9.23
C LEU A 114 9.75 3.44 -8.55
N LEU A 115 9.82 4.77 -8.52
CA LEU A 115 8.76 5.61 -8.00
C LEU A 115 7.45 5.39 -8.76
N TYR A 116 7.51 5.33 -10.09
CA TYR A 116 6.36 5.03 -10.93
C TYR A 116 5.73 3.67 -10.59
N LEU A 117 6.56 2.63 -10.44
CA LEU A 117 6.10 1.28 -10.09
C LEU A 117 5.40 1.24 -8.72
N HIS A 118 5.93 1.97 -7.74
CA HIS A 118 5.27 2.12 -6.43
C HIS A 118 3.94 2.87 -6.52
N GLU A 119 3.90 3.94 -7.32
CA GLU A 119 2.69 4.74 -7.54
C GLU A 119 1.58 3.93 -8.20
N ILE A 120 1.86 3.28 -9.32
CA ILE A 120 0.86 2.47 -10.03
C ILE A 120 0.38 1.30 -9.16
N PHE A 121 1.29 0.66 -8.41
CA PHE A 121 0.92 -0.37 -7.45
C PHE A 121 -0.10 0.13 -6.42
N LEU A 122 0.15 1.29 -5.80
CA LEU A 122 -0.78 1.88 -4.83
C LEU A 122 -2.10 2.30 -5.47
N LEU A 123 -2.06 3.03 -6.59
CA LEU A 123 -3.27 3.53 -7.25
C LEU A 123 -4.20 2.39 -7.66
N MET A 124 -3.64 1.35 -8.28
CA MET A 124 -4.39 0.19 -8.70
C MET A 124 -4.99 -0.55 -7.51
N ASN A 125 -4.23 -0.81 -6.44
CA ASN A 125 -4.73 -1.55 -5.29
C ASN A 125 -5.63 -0.73 -4.34
N LEU A 126 -5.58 0.61 -4.37
CA LEU A 126 -6.54 1.47 -3.67
C LEU A 126 -7.87 1.59 -4.42
N SER A 127 -7.83 1.57 -5.75
CA SER A 127 -9.02 1.58 -6.62
C SER A 127 -9.68 0.20 -6.67
N LEU A 128 -8.89 -0.81 -7.00
CA LEU A 128 -9.27 -2.20 -7.14
C LEU A 128 -8.33 -3.09 -6.31
N PRO A 129 -8.64 -3.31 -5.02
CA PRO A 129 -7.82 -4.12 -4.11
C PRO A 129 -7.51 -5.50 -4.69
N GLY A 130 -6.22 -5.82 -4.83
CA GLY A 130 -5.76 -7.09 -5.38
C GLY A 130 -5.35 -7.06 -6.85
N SER A 131 -5.65 -5.98 -7.58
CA SER A 131 -5.52 -5.93 -9.04
C SER A 131 -4.10 -5.99 -9.59
N LEU A 132 -3.08 -5.58 -8.81
CA LEU A 132 -1.71 -5.48 -9.31
C LEU A 132 -0.70 -5.99 -8.27
N SER A 133 -0.04 -7.11 -8.58
CA SER A 133 1.22 -7.55 -7.93
C SER A 133 2.40 -7.24 -8.86
N LEU A 134 3.51 -6.78 -8.28
CA LEU A 134 4.81 -6.59 -8.94
C LEU A 134 5.82 -7.58 -8.35
N ILE A 135 5.55 -8.88 -8.51
CA ILE A 135 6.40 -9.94 -7.96
C ILE A 135 7.35 -10.47 -9.02
N SER A 136 8.60 -10.71 -8.63
CA SER A 136 9.66 -11.21 -9.51
C SER A 136 9.79 -10.37 -10.79
N LEU A 137 9.56 -9.06 -10.65
CA LEU A 137 9.70 -8.12 -11.75
C LEU A 137 11.17 -8.09 -12.18
N ASN A 138 11.40 -8.35 -13.47
CA ASN A 138 12.73 -8.21 -14.06
C ASN A 138 12.77 -6.95 -14.93
N ILE A 139 13.76 -6.11 -14.68
CA ILE A 139 14.03 -4.91 -15.48
C ILE A 139 15.34 -5.16 -16.20
N GLU A 140 15.26 -5.34 -17.53
CA GLU A 140 16.43 -5.56 -18.37
C GLU A 140 17.39 -4.38 -18.26
N ASP A 141 18.70 -4.66 -18.36
CA ASP A 141 19.79 -3.67 -18.24
C ASP A 141 19.90 -2.97 -16.86
N MET A 142 19.38 -3.61 -15.80
CA MET A 142 19.43 -3.12 -14.41
C MET A 142 19.91 -4.17 -13.39
N ASP A 143 20.96 -4.93 -13.74
CA ASP A 143 21.51 -6.03 -12.90
C ASP A 143 21.92 -5.63 -11.46
N SER A 144 22.04 -4.33 -11.15
CA SER A 144 22.49 -3.83 -9.86
C SER A 144 21.39 -3.23 -8.98
N ILE A 145 20.11 -3.29 -9.37
CA ILE A 145 19.02 -2.67 -8.61
C ILE A 145 18.06 -3.72 -8.09
N GLU A 146 17.77 -3.62 -6.79
CA GLU A 146 16.70 -4.36 -6.17
C GLU A 146 15.35 -3.86 -6.71
N VAL A 147 14.80 -4.62 -7.65
CA VAL A 147 13.47 -4.35 -8.20
C VAL A 147 12.44 -4.61 -7.09
N PRO A 148 11.44 -3.73 -6.90
CA PRO A 148 10.43 -3.90 -5.88
C PRO A 148 9.68 -5.22 -6.10
N ASN A 149 9.68 -6.07 -5.07
CA ASN A 149 8.92 -7.30 -5.00
C ASN A 149 7.65 -7.01 -4.17
N LEU A 150 6.58 -6.55 -4.83
CA LEU A 150 5.36 -6.08 -4.16
C LEU A 150 4.19 -7.01 -4.43
N SER A 151 3.58 -7.56 -3.38
CA SER A 151 2.37 -8.39 -3.49
C SER A 151 1.12 -7.58 -3.17
N SER A 152 0.05 -7.80 -3.95
CA SER A 152 -1.29 -7.32 -3.66
C SER A 152 -2.05 -8.17 -2.62
N TYR A 153 -1.45 -9.25 -2.11
CA TYR A 153 -2.11 -10.24 -1.26
C TYR A 153 -2.89 -9.62 -0.09
N GLU A 154 -2.27 -8.70 0.66
CA GLU A 154 -2.95 -8.07 1.81
C GLU A 154 -4.15 -7.21 1.38
N PHE A 155 -4.11 -6.58 0.19
CA PHE A 155 -5.26 -5.86 -0.37
C PHE A 155 -6.40 -6.83 -0.71
N SER A 156 -6.10 -7.92 -1.42
CA SER A 156 -7.08 -8.96 -1.80
C SER A 156 -7.72 -9.60 -0.57
N ARG A 157 -6.90 -10.02 0.38
CA ARG A 157 -7.33 -10.67 1.63
C ARG A 157 -8.28 -9.76 2.42
N SER A 158 -7.95 -8.49 2.48
CA SER A 158 -8.72 -7.49 3.21
C SER A 158 -10.09 -7.20 2.60
N LEU A 159 -10.26 -7.41 1.30
CA LEU A 159 -11.56 -7.27 0.62
C LEU A 159 -12.51 -8.45 0.92
N ILE A 160 -11.97 -9.66 1.07
CA ILE A 160 -12.77 -10.90 1.23
C ILE A 160 -13.27 -11.07 2.67
N GLN A 161 -12.55 -10.54 3.65
CA GLN A 161 -12.94 -10.68 5.06
C GLN A 161 -14.03 -9.67 5.42
N GLY A 162 -15.06 -10.12 6.15
CA GLY A 162 -16.10 -9.27 6.75
C GLY A 162 -15.52 -8.38 7.86
N SER A 163 -14.62 -7.48 7.49
CA SER A 163 -13.83 -6.64 8.37
C SER A 163 -14.69 -5.59 9.05
N ILE A 164 -14.27 -5.20 10.25
CA ILE A 164 -14.79 -3.99 10.92
C ILE A 164 -14.34 -2.70 10.23
N PHE A 165 -13.34 -2.80 9.34
CA PHE A 165 -12.77 -1.73 8.53
C PHE A 165 -13.01 -2.06 7.05
N PRO A 166 -14.20 -1.78 6.52
CA PRO A 166 -14.55 -2.20 5.17
C PRO A 166 -13.65 -1.51 4.13
N ILE A 167 -13.06 -2.32 3.26
CA ILE A 167 -12.40 -1.86 2.03
C ILE A 167 -13.39 -2.05 0.88
N THR A 168 -13.42 -1.09 -0.04
CA THR A 168 -14.37 -1.04 -1.15
C THR A 168 -13.64 -0.79 -2.47
N PHE A 169 -14.38 -0.82 -3.58
CA PHE A 169 -13.87 -0.37 -4.86
C PHE A 169 -14.08 1.14 -5.00
N ILE A 170 -13.08 1.83 -5.55
CA ILE A 170 -13.13 3.26 -5.84
C ILE A 170 -12.75 3.48 -7.29
N ASP A 171 -13.44 4.39 -7.97
CA ASP A 171 -13.06 4.82 -9.31
C ASP A 171 -11.59 5.27 -9.34
N LEU A 172 -10.82 4.71 -10.27
CA LEU A 172 -9.41 5.01 -10.44
C LEU A 172 -9.15 6.50 -10.71
N GLU A 173 -10.05 7.18 -11.42
CA GLU A 173 -9.95 8.63 -11.66
C GLU A 173 -10.04 9.40 -10.33
N ALA A 174 -10.93 8.98 -9.42
CA ALA A 174 -11.06 9.58 -8.10
C ALA A 174 -9.81 9.34 -7.23
N VAL A 175 -9.29 8.11 -7.23
CA VAL A 175 -8.04 7.77 -6.51
C VAL A 175 -6.88 8.63 -7.01
N GLN A 176 -6.77 8.83 -8.33
CA GLN A 176 -5.71 9.65 -8.92
C GLN A 176 -5.83 11.12 -8.61
N LYS A 177 -7.03 11.66 -8.76
CA LYS A 177 -7.30 13.06 -8.44
C LYS A 177 -6.92 13.35 -6.99
N TRP A 178 -7.27 12.43 -6.08
CA TRP A 178 -6.87 12.51 -4.68
C TRP A 178 -5.37 12.35 -4.49
N TYR A 179 -4.74 11.34 -5.10
CA TYR A 179 -3.30 11.10 -4.96
C TYR A 179 -2.47 12.31 -5.41
N LYS A 180 -2.90 12.99 -6.48
CA LYS A 180 -2.27 14.24 -6.96
C LYS A 180 -2.43 15.41 -5.98
N SER A 181 -3.43 15.40 -5.09
CA SER A 181 -3.70 16.51 -4.15
C SER A 181 -2.90 16.40 -2.83
N ILE A 182 -2.45 15.21 -2.46
CA ILE A 182 -1.76 14.94 -1.19
C ILE A 182 -0.23 15.22 -1.23
N ASP A 183 0.25 15.92 -2.25
CA ASP A 183 1.66 16.35 -2.43
C ASP A 183 2.66 15.22 -2.13
N THR A 184 2.59 14.15 -2.89
CA THR A 184 3.58 13.06 -2.91
C THR A 184 4.83 13.50 -3.68
N SER A 185 5.42 14.62 -3.28
CA SER A 185 6.68 15.09 -3.85
C SER A 185 7.71 13.95 -3.87
N PRO A 186 8.51 13.80 -4.93
CA PRO A 186 9.58 12.80 -5.00
C PRO A 186 10.69 13.02 -3.94
N SER A 187 10.60 14.08 -3.12
CA SER A 187 11.31 14.08 -1.85
C SER A 187 10.85 12.88 -1.03
N ASN A 188 11.73 11.91 -0.82
CA ASN A 188 11.51 10.62 -0.12
C ASN A 188 10.89 10.71 1.30
N LEU A 189 10.50 11.90 1.77
CA LEU A 189 9.95 12.21 3.07
C LEU A 189 8.59 12.91 2.91
N PRO A 190 7.48 12.18 2.84
CA PRO A 190 6.16 12.80 2.78
C PRO A 190 5.90 13.62 4.05
N SER A 191 5.56 14.89 3.88
CA SER A 191 5.22 15.79 4.98
C SER A 191 3.81 15.52 5.51
N LYS A 192 2.86 15.20 4.61
CA LYS A 192 1.45 14.93 4.92
C LYS A 192 1.23 13.54 5.52
N SER A 193 0.21 13.42 6.38
CA SER A 193 -0.18 12.18 7.07
C SER A 193 -0.53 11.04 6.10
N ALA A 194 -1.35 11.34 5.08
CA ALA A 194 -1.73 10.37 4.06
C ALA A 194 -0.52 9.83 3.29
N GLY A 195 0.43 10.69 2.90
CA GLY A 195 1.66 10.27 2.21
C GLY A 195 2.52 9.33 3.06
N LYS A 196 2.65 9.60 4.37
CA LYS A 196 3.36 8.71 5.31
C LYS A 196 2.71 7.32 5.38
N ALA A 197 1.38 7.29 5.45
CA ALA A 197 0.62 6.04 5.47
C ALA A 197 0.74 5.25 4.15
N LEU A 198 0.73 5.92 3.00
CA LEU A 198 0.96 5.29 1.69
C LEU A 198 2.34 4.64 1.58
N ASN A 199 3.37 5.32 2.08
CA ASN A 199 4.72 4.73 2.14
C ASN A 199 4.77 3.49 3.05
N VAL A 200 4.02 3.50 4.16
CA VAL A 200 3.87 2.29 4.98
C VAL A 200 3.16 1.19 4.21
N LEU A 201 2.07 1.48 3.49
CA LEU A 201 1.37 0.46 2.72
C LEU A 201 2.30 -0.21 1.69
N ILE A 202 3.12 0.56 0.97
CA ILE A 202 4.15 -0.02 0.08
C ILE A 202 5.07 -0.95 0.87
N ARG A 203 5.57 -0.53 2.04
CA ARG A 203 6.47 -1.35 2.88
C ARG A 203 5.82 -2.62 3.42
N LEU A 204 4.54 -2.57 3.76
CA LEU A 204 3.75 -3.73 4.18
C LEU A 204 3.51 -4.69 3.02
N SER A 205 3.44 -4.19 1.78
CA SER A 205 3.25 -4.99 0.57
C SER A 205 4.52 -5.64 0.02
N TYR A 206 5.71 -5.35 0.56
CA TYR A 206 6.93 -6.06 0.13
C TYR A 206 6.82 -7.56 0.48
N SER A 207 6.86 -8.41 -0.54
CA SER A 207 6.76 -9.86 -0.44
C SER A 207 8.11 -10.46 -0.04
N ASP A 208 8.38 -10.42 1.26
CA ASP A 208 9.34 -11.29 1.94
C ASP A 208 8.56 -12.16 2.93
N TYR A 209 7.75 -13.07 2.38
CA TYR A 209 6.90 -13.97 3.14
C TYR A 209 7.66 -15.14 3.76
N SER A 210 8.94 -15.30 3.40
CA SER A 210 9.80 -16.38 3.93
C SER A 210 10.12 -16.25 5.41
N HIS A 211 9.97 -15.05 5.99
CA HIS A 211 10.41 -14.79 7.35
C HIS A 211 9.34 -14.09 8.20
N PHE A 212 9.33 -14.40 9.49
CA PHE A 212 8.53 -13.66 10.46
C PHE A 212 9.08 -12.24 10.59
N ARG A 213 8.23 -11.24 10.31
CA ARG A 213 8.58 -9.82 10.25
C ARG A 213 7.95 -9.03 11.40
N PRO A 214 8.55 -9.03 12.60
CA PRO A 214 8.01 -8.37 13.79
C PRO A 214 7.89 -6.84 13.62
N GLU A 215 8.70 -6.25 12.74
CA GLU A 215 8.73 -4.81 12.48
C GLU A 215 7.45 -4.29 11.80
N LEU A 216 6.63 -5.16 11.20
CA LEU A 216 5.36 -4.74 10.58
C LEU A 216 4.42 -4.09 11.60
N SER A 217 4.42 -4.55 12.85
CA SER A 217 3.64 -3.92 13.93
C SER A 217 4.03 -2.46 14.18
N LEU A 218 5.33 -2.13 14.08
CA LEU A 218 5.81 -0.75 14.19
C LEU A 218 5.32 0.09 13.03
N LEU A 219 5.44 -0.43 11.79
CA LEU A 219 4.98 0.26 10.59
C LEU A 219 3.48 0.55 10.65
N VAL A 220 2.67 -0.44 11.04
CA VAL A 220 1.23 -0.29 11.25
C VAL A 220 0.96 0.81 12.29
N THR A 221 1.58 0.76 13.47
CA THR A 221 1.37 1.81 14.48
C THR A 221 1.76 3.20 13.98
N TYR A 222 2.88 3.31 13.25
CA TYR A 222 3.32 4.56 12.67
C TYR A 222 2.31 5.13 11.66
N ALA A 223 1.73 4.31 10.79
CA ALA A 223 0.70 4.76 9.85
C ALA A 223 -0.60 5.17 10.56
N VAL A 224 -1.04 4.42 11.57
CA VAL A 224 -2.23 4.77 12.36
C VAL A 224 -2.02 6.09 13.09
N GLU A 225 -0.87 6.28 13.75
CA GLU A 225 -0.51 7.55 14.39
C GLU A 225 -0.39 8.69 13.38
N ALA A 226 0.17 8.44 12.19
CA ALA A 226 0.24 9.46 11.14
C ALA A 226 -1.15 9.93 10.72
N LEU A 227 -2.12 9.00 10.54
CA LEU A 227 -3.48 9.30 10.10
C LEU A 227 -4.35 9.95 11.18
N PHE A 228 -4.26 9.47 12.42
CA PHE A 228 -5.18 9.86 13.50
C PHE A 228 -4.54 10.81 14.54
N GLY A 229 -3.25 11.09 14.44
CA GLY A 229 -2.48 12.01 15.28
C GLY A 229 -1.35 11.32 16.04
N GLY A 230 -0.11 11.79 15.85
CA GLY A 230 1.07 11.27 16.52
C GLY A 230 1.32 11.90 17.89
N GLY A 231 1.96 11.15 18.80
CA GLY A 231 2.36 11.63 20.12
C GLY A 231 1.21 11.86 21.11
N ILE A 232 0.00 11.39 20.79
CA ILE A 232 -1.16 11.45 21.69
C ILE A 232 -1.33 10.15 22.49
N PRO A 233 -2.00 10.19 23.65
CA PRO A 233 -2.34 8.97 24.37
C PRO A 233 -3.21 8.02 23.53
N ILE A 234 -2.94 6.71 23.62
CA ILE A 234 -3.69 5.66 22.89
C ILE A 234 -5.21 5.74 23.13
N SER A 235 -5.63 6.15 24.33
CA SER A 235 -7.05 6.32 24.67
C SER A 235 -7.75 7.38 23.82
N LEU A 236 -7.02 8.44 23.45
CA LEU A 236 -7.51 9.51 22.58
C LEU A 236 -7.47 9.10 21.11
N LEU A 237 -6.40 8.43 20.68
CA LEU A 237 -6.29 7.85 19.35
C LEU A 237 -7.47 6.89 19.05
N LYS A 238 -7.79 6.00 19.99
CA LYS A 238 -8.95 5.11 19.89
C LYS A 238 -10.24 5.88 19.66
N LYS A 239 -10.49 6.94 20.43
CA LYS A 239 -11.68 7.78 20.26
C LYS A 239 -11.77 8.38 18.86
N ARG A 240 -10.65 8.87 18.32
CA ARG A 240 -10.57 9.43 16.97
C ARG A 240 -10.89 8.39 15.89
N VAL A 241 -10.35 7.17 16.03
CA VAL A 241 -10.67 6.05 15.11
C VAL A 241 -12.16 5.68 15.21
N ILE A 242 -12.71 5.51 16.42
CA ILE A 242 -14.12 5.19 16.64
C ILE A 242 -15.05 6.25 16.04
N GLN A 243 -14.71 7.54 16.21
CA GLN A 243 -15.45 8.66 15.64
C GLN A 243 -15.44 8.63 14.10
N HIS A 244 -14.27 8.35 13.50
CA HIS A 244 -14.14 8.29 12.04
C HIS A 244 -15.05 7.21 11.42
N PHE A 245 -15.15 6.03 12.04
CA PHE A 245 -15.98 4.92 11.56
C PHE A 245 -17.43 4.94 12.10
N ASN A 246 -17.86 6.03 12.77
CA ASN A 246 -19.23 6.29 13.23
C ASN A 246 -19.91 5.09 13.95
N ALA A 247 -19.34 4.67 15.08
CA ALA A 247 -19.43 3.29 15.51
C ALA A 247 -20.75 2.84 16.20
N LYS A 248 -21.43 1.88 15.58
CA LYS A 248 -22.11 0.75 16.28
C LYS A 248 -21.14 -0.36 16.72
N VAL A 249 -19.84 -0.21 16.42
CA VAL A 249 -18.78 -1.23 16.54
C VAL A 249 -17.61 -0.77 17.42
N GLU A 250 -17.88 0.04 18.45
CA GLU A 250 -16.83 0.64 19.30
C GLU A 250 -15.93 -0.41 19.97
N LYS A 251 -16.52 -1.45 20.55
CA LYS A 251 -15.77 -2.51 21.27
C LYS A 251 -14.81 -3.27 20.34
N PRO A 252 -15.23 -3.77 19.15
CA PRO A 252 -14.31 -4.36 18.18
C PRO A 252 -13.13 -3.47 17.80
N ILE A 253 -13.36 -2.19 17.49
CA ILE A 253 -12.30 -1.25 17.11
C ILE A 253 -11.28 -1.08 18.26
N LYS A 254 -11.76 -0.94 19.50
CA LYS A 254 -10.87 -0.86 20.67
C LYS A 254 -10.00 -2.09 20.82
N ASN A 255 -10.59 -3.28 20.69
CA ASN A 255 -9.87 -4.54 20.81
C ASN A 255 -8.76 -4.66 19.76
N VAL A 256 -9.04 -4.31 18.51
CA VAL A 256 -8.02 -4.32 17.45
C VAL A 256 -6.87 -3.36 17.78
N LEU A 257 -7.18 -2.13 18.17
CA LEU A 257 -6.15 -1.15 18.53
C LEU A 257 -5.35 -1.58 19.77
N ASP A 258 -6.01 -2.19 20.76
CA ASP A 258 -5.33 -2.77 21.91
C ASP A 258 -4.33 -3.85 21.51
N GLU A 259 -4.72 -4.77 20.64
CA GLU A 259 -3.83 -5.83 20.17
C GLU A 259 -2.68 -5.28 19.31
N ILE A 260 -2.93 -4.34 18.39
CA ILE A 260 -1.87 -3.69 17.59
C ILE A 260 -0.81 -3.08 18.51
N TYR A 261 -1.23 -2.31 19.52
CA TYR A 261 -0.30 -1.66 20.44
C TYR A 261 0.37 -2.62 21.41
N LYS A 262 -0.31 -3.70 21.81
CA LYS A 262 0.27 -4.77 22.62
C LYS A 262 1.42 -5.45 21.89
N TRP A 263 1.26 -5.82 20.62
CA TRP A 263 2.34 -6.41 19.83
C TRP A 263 3.51 -5.45 19.61
N ARG A 264 3.22 -4.18 19.28
CA ARG A 264 4.24 -3.13 19.18
C ARG A 264 5.01 -2.97 20.50
N ASN A 265 4.32 -2.93 21.64
CA ASN A 265 4.96 -2.80 22.95
C ASN A 265 5.82 -4.02 23.29
N LYS A 266 5.33 -5.23 23.03
CA LYS A 266 6.14 -6.45 23.21
C LYS A 266 7.44 -6.40 22.42
N LEU A 267 7.39 -5.96 21.16
CA LEU A 267 8.59 -5.80 20.35
C LEU A 267 9.53 -4.73 20.90
N VAL A 268 9.03 -3.52 21.17
CA VAL A 268 9.84 -2.38 21.65
C VAL A 268 10.50 -2.65 23.01
N HIS A 269 9.83 -3.40 23.87
CA HIS A 269 10.31 -3.74 25.21
C HIS A 269 11.08 -5.08 25.27
N GLY A 270 11.30 -5.75 24.13
CA GLY A 270 12.06 -7.00 24.06
C GLY A 270 11.32 -8.22 24.66
N GLU A 271 10.01 -8.13 24.82
CA GLU A 271 9.15 -9.21 25.32
C GLU A 271 8.66 -10.14 24.20
N LEU A 272 8.86 -9.76 22.93
CA LEU A 272 8.50 -10.58 21.78
C LEU A 272 9.55 -11.66 21.54
N LEU A 273 9.12 -12.93 21.64
CA LEU A 273 9.95 -14.07 21.27
C LEU A 273 10.12 -14.11 19.75
N LEU A 274 11.36 -13.96 19.29
CA LEU A 274 11.70 -14.02 17.87
C LEU A 274 12.15 -15.44 17.52
N PRO A 275 11.60 -16.03 16.45
CA PRO A 275 12.04 -17.35 16.01
C PRO A 275 13.48 -17.26 15.51
N HIS A 276 14.22 -18.36 15.65
CA HIS A 276 15.50 -18.47 14.97
C HIS A 276 15.28 -18.38 13.45
N PRO A 277 16.13 -17.70 12.66
CA PRO A 277 15.95 -17.59 11.20
C PRO A 277 15.85 -18.92 10.45
N LEU A 278 16.33 -20.02 11.07
CA LEU A 278 16.28 -21.39 10.54
C LEU A 278 15.08 -22.22 11.04
N MET A 279 14.23 -21.67 11.92
CA MET A 279 13.14 -22.41 12.59
C MET A 279 11.75 -22.21 11.95
N SER A 280 11.64 -21.51 10.82
CA SER A 280 10.34 -21.06 10.28
C SER A 280 9.34 -22.19 10.00
N ASP A 281 9.81 -23.42 9.77
CA ASP A 281 8.96 -24.50 9.23
C ASP A 281 8.82 -25.72 10.17
N PHE A 282 9.50 -25.74 11.34
CA PHE A 282 9.60 -26.94 12.18
C PHE A 282 8.89 -26.85 13.54
N ASP A 283 8.33 -25.70 13.90
CA ASP A 283 7.65 -25.51 15.19
C ASP A 283 6.18 -25.06 15.01
N ASP A 284 5.28 -26.04 14.98
CA ASP A 284 3.83 -25.83 14.93
C ASP A 284 3.33 -24.95 16.09
N HIS A 285 4.02 -24.95 17.24
CA HIS A 285 3.65 -24.09 18.37
C HIS A 285 4.00 -22.62 18.10
N PHE A 286 5.12 -22.32 17.43
CA PHE A 286 5.45 -20.96 17.03
C PHE A 286 4.44 -20.42 16.01
N SER A 287 4.12 -21.25 15.00
CA SER A 287 3.15 -20.91 13.95
C SER A 287 1.77 -20.58 14.54
N SER A 288 1.21 -21.48 15.35
CA SER A 288 -0.14 -21.34 15.90
C SER A 288 -0.27 -20.29 17.00
N ASN A 289 0.73 -20.12 17.88
CA ASN A 289 0.60 -19.25 19.06
C ASN A 289 1.16 -17.83 18.87
N ILE A 290 2.07 -17.64 17.91
CA ILE A 290 2.75 -16.36 17.71
C ILE A 290 2.49 -15.83 16.30
N GLN A 291 2.84 -16.60 15.27
CA GLN A 291 2.82 -16.11 13.89
C GLN A 291 1.41 -15.81 13.39
N VAL A 292 0.46 -16.73 13.54
CA VAL A 292 -0.93 -16.55 13.08
C VAL A 292 -1.60 -15.36 13.79
N PRO A 293 -1.63 -15.27 15.14
CA PRO A 293 -2.21 -14.11 15.82
C PRO A 293 -1.54 -12.78 15.46
N TYR A 294 -0.21 -12.79 15.28
CA TYR A 294 0.53 -11.60 14.87
C TYR A 294 0.11 -11.12 13.47
N PHE A 295 0.01 -12.04 12.49
CA PHE A 295 -0.42 -11.69 11.14
C PHE A 295 -1.87 -11.20 11.10
N GLU A 296 -2.75 -11.75 11.91
CA GLU A 296 -4.13 -11.23 12.03
C GLU A 296 -4.13 -9.78 12.53
N VAL A 297 -3.28 -9.46 13.51
CA VAL A 297 -3.14 -8.09 14.03
C VAL A 297 -2.59 -7.14 12.98
N VAL A 298 -1.54 -7.54 12.24
CA VAL A 298 -0.98 -6.74 11.15
C VAL A 298 -2.01 -6.51 10.05
N ASN A 299 -2.74 -7.55 9.64
CA ASN A 299 -3.80 -7.49 8.63
C ASN A 299 -4.96 -6.57 9.08
N ASN A 300 -5.39 -6.64 10.35
CA ASN A 300 -6.38 -5.71 10.89
C ASN A 300 -5.88 -4.25 10.85
N GLY A 301 -4.60 -4.04 11.14
CA GLY A 301 -3.95 -2.74 11.02
C GLY A 301 -3.88 -2.25 9.57
N PHE A 302 -3.53 -3.13 8.63
CA PHE A 302 -3.54 -2.85 7.20
C PHE A 302 -4.94 -2.42 6.72
N GLN A 303 -5.97 -3.16 7.11
CA GLN A 303 -7.37 -2.85 6.81
C GLN A 303 -7.79 -1.48 7.33
N LEU A 304 -7.44 -1.16 8.57
CA LEU A 304 -7.67 0.16 9.16
C LEU A 304 -7.00 1.28 8.33
N ILE A 305 -5.75 1.08 7.91
CA ILE A 305 -5.01 2.07 7.12
C ILE A 305 -5.67 2.26 5.74
N VAL A 306 -5.94 1.18 5.02
CA VAL A 306 -6.53 1.25 3.66
C VAL A 306 -7.93 1.85 3.70
N SER A 307 -8.81 1.37 4.59
CA SER A 307 -10.17 1.91 4.73
C SER A 307 -10.19 3.39 5.10
N THR A 308 -9.25 3.84 5.94
CA THR A 308 -9.10 5.27 6.27
C THR A 308 -8.66 6.08 5.04
N ILE A 309 -7.68 5.58 4.27
CA ILE A 309 -7.24 6.23 3.03
C ILE A 309 -8.37 6.27 2.00
N GLN A 310 -9.12 5.19 1.85
CA GLN A 310 -10.29 5.13 0.98
C GLN A 310 -11.38 6.12 1.40
N SER A 311 -11.63 6.26 2.71
CA SER A 311 -12.52 7.30 3.24
C SER A 311 -12.02 8.70 2.91
N LEU A 312 -10.72 8.98 3.01
CA LEU A 312 -10.12 10.25 2.58
C LEU A 312 -10.30 10.50 1.08
N ILE A 313 -10.11 9.48 0.24
CA ILE A 313 -10.32 9.56 -1.22
C ILE A 313 -11.77 9.89 -1.54
N MET A 314 -12.72 9.13 -0.98
CA MET A 314 -14.15 9.31 -1.22
C MET A 314 -14.65 10.70 -0.78
N ASN A 315 -14.04 11.27 0.27
CA ASN A 315 -14.35 12.61 0.74
C ASN A 315 -13.49 13.71 0.07
N ASN A 316 -12.58 13.36 -0.83
CA ASN A 316 -11.60 14.25 -1.45
C ASN A 316 -10.84 15.11 -0.41
N SER A 317 -10.47 14.50 0.72
CA SER A 317 -9.80 15.11 1.86
C SER A 317 -8.35 14.65 1.96
N ASP A 318 -7.41 15.54 2.25
CA ASP A 318 -5.98 15.16 2.38
C ASP A 318 -5.58 14.68 3.79
N SER A 319 -6.44 14.93 4.78
CA SER A 319 -6.17 14.67 6.20
C SER A 319 -7.45 14.55 7.01
N LEU A 320 -7.35 13.92 8.19
CA LEU A 320 -8.40 13.92 9.20
C LEU A 320 -8.20 15.09 10.16
N MET A 321 -9.27 15.85 10.38
CA MET A 321 -9.27 16.99 11.30
C MET A 321 -10.09 16.64 12.55
N PHE A 322 -9.46 16.76 13.72
CA PHE A 322 -10.10 16.50 15.01
C PHE A 322 -10.02 17.76 15.88
N SER A 323 -11.16 18.20 16.42
CA SER A 323 -11.24 19.31 17.37
C SER A 323 -11.54 18.81 18.78
N GLU A 324 -10.75 19.21 19.77
CA GLU A 324 -10.95 18.87 21.17
C GLU A 324 -11.45 20.08 21.95
N THR A 325 -12.59 19.93 22.64
CA THR A 325 -13.10 20.96 23.56
C THR A 325 -12.90 20.46 24.99
N ARG A 326 -12.09 21.19 25.78
CA ARG A 326 -11.93 20.92 27.22
C ARG A 326 -12.90 21.79 28.01
N PHE A 327 -13.82 21.16 28.74
CA PHE A 327 -14.67 21.86 29.69
C PHE A 327 -13.92 21.98 31.03
N PHE A 328 -13.57 23.21 31.40
CA PHE A 328 -13.09 23.51 32.75
C PHE A 328 -14.30 23.72 33.65
N ASN A 329 -14.68 22.70 34.42
CA ASN A 329 -15.61 22.91 35.53
C ASN A 329 -14.86 23.70 36.60
N ARG A 330 -15.18 25.00 36.69
CA ARG A 330 -14.72 25.87 37.77
C ARG A 330 -15.35 25.34 39.06
N ILE A 331 -14.59 24.58 39.85
CA ILE A 331 -14.99 24.24 41.21
C ILE A 331 -14.85 25.54 42.00
N GLU A 332 -15.95 26.28 42.14
CA GLU A 332 -16.01 27.36 43.11
C GLU A 332 -15.83 26.73 44.49
N LYS A 333 -14.66 26.95 45.10
CA LYS A 333 -14.46 26.69 46.52
C LYS A 333 -15.49 27.55 47.26
N ARG A 334 -16.53 26.93 47.80
CA ARG A 334 -17.32 27.54 48.87
C ARG A 334 -16.39 27.67 50.08
N GLU A 335 -15.91 28.88 50.33
CA GLU A 335 -15.33 29.24 51.62
C GLU A 335 -16.46 29.15 52.65
N SER A 336 -16.29 28.21 53.59
CA SER A 336 -17.18 27.99 54.74
C SER A 336 -16.72 28.78 55.93
#